data_AF-A0A178FCC2-F1
#
_entry.id   AF-A0A178FCC2-F1
#
_cell.length_a   1.000
_cell.length_b   1.000
_cell.length_c   1.000
_cell.angle_alpha   90.00
_cell.angle_beta   90.00
_cell.angle_gamma   90.00
#
_symmetry.space_group_name_H-M   'P 1'
#
loop_
_entity.id
_entity.type
_entity.pdbx_description
1 polymer ?
#
loop_
_entity_poly.entity_id
_entity_poly.type
_entity_poly.pdbx_seq_one_letter_code
_entity_poly.pdbx_strand_id
1 'polypeptide(L)'
;MEFMIEDFQFEVKHRYPHRTDILGIAEKVEQSIRSEYGGIMPGDLFDIYERREATSQNLTPREIETLQKLLAKWQDTTAIEKEYSFLRLDLHYPDHKIIHDTEEHAADTAEKMKQWLLARHGTLEF
;
A
#
# COMPACT_ATOMS: atom_id res chain seq x y z
N MET A 1 3.39 -3.79 -9.95
CA MET A 1 2.24 -3.93 -9.05
C MET A 1 2.19 -2.63 -8.27
N GLU A 2 1.33 -1.71 -8.70
CA GLU A 2 1.19 -0.40 -8.07
C GLU A 2 0.14 -0.55 -6.97
N PHE A 3 0.56 -0.32 -5.72
CA PHE A 3 -0.36 -0.42 -4.59
C PHE A 3 -1.15 0.88 -4.49
N MET A 4 -2.35 0.86 -5.02
CA MET A 4 -3.25 2.00 -5.18
C MET A 4 -3.91 2.45 -3.85
N ILE A 5 -3.21 2.37 -2.70
CA ILE A 5 -3.75 2.91 -1.43
C ILE A 5 -3.97 4.42 -1.57
N GLU A 6 -3.04 5.11 -2.24
CA GLU A 6 -3.16 6.55 -2.51
C GLU A 6 -4.36 6.85 -3.42
N ASP A 7 -4.58 6.08 -4.48
CA ASP A 7 -5.76 6.25 -5.34
C ASP A 7 -7.06 5.92 -4.60
N PHE A 8 -7.05 4.88 -3.75
CA PHE A 8 -8.19 4.55 -2.90
C PHE A 8 -8.53 5.71 -1.96
N GLN A 9 -7.53 6.27 -1.26
CA GLN A 9 -7.71 7.44 -0.41
C GLN A 9 -8.22 8.64 -1.21
N PHE A 10 -7.65 8.90 -2.39
CA PHE A 10 -8.05 9.99 -3.28
C PHE A 10 -9.53 9.86 -3.67
N GLU A 11 -9.94 8.69 -4.15
CA GLU A 11 -11.31 8.43 -4.61
C GLU A 11 -12.31 8.45 -3.46
N VAL A 12 -11.99 7.86 -2.30
CA VAL A 12 -12.86 7.92 -1.11
C VAL A 12 -13.00 9.35 -0.63
N LYS A 13 -11.91 10.13 -0.59
CA LYS A 13 -11.96 11.54 -0.19
C LYS A 13 -12.80 12.37 -1.17
N HIS A 14 -12.73 12.06 -2.46
CA HIS A 14 -13.49 12.76 -3.49
C HIS A 14 -14.99 12.42 -3.45
N ARG A 15 -15.34 11.13 -3.32
CA ARG A 15 -16.71 10.63 -3.43
C ARG A 15 -17.45 10.57 -2.10
N TYR A 16 -16.75 10.25 -1.01
CA TYR A 16 -17.31 10.02 0.33
C TYR A 16 -16.52 10.79 1.41
N PRO A 17 -16.45 12.13 1.32
CA PRO A 17 -15.63 12.94 2.23
C PRO A 17 -16.04 12.83 3.71
N HIS A 18 -17.27 12.37 3.99
CA HIS A 18 -17.76 12.11 5.35
C HIS A 18 -17.17 10.83 5.98
N ARG A 19 -16.61 9.91 5.18
CA ARG A 19 -16.07 8.63 5.64
C ARG A 19 -14.63 8.73 6.12
N THR A 20 -14.45 9.57 7.14
CA THR A 20 -13.15 9.74 7.82
C THR A 20 -12.66 8.46 8.50
N ASP A 21 -13.57 7.55 8.84
CA ASP A 21 -13.27 6.21 9.34
C ASP A 21 -12.50 5.37 8.32
N ILE A 22 -12.93 5.38 7.05
CA ILE A 22 -12.26 4.66 5.96
C ILE A 22 -10.88 5.27 5.68
N LEU A 23 -10.81 6.59 5.59
CA LEU A 23 -9.56 7.30 5.33
C LEU A 23 -8.53 7.03 6.43
N GLY A 24 -8.94 7.03 7.71
CA GLY A 24 -8.05 6.73 8.82
C GLY A 24 -7.49 5.31 8.81
N ILE A 25 -8.27 4.33 8.33
CA ILE A 25 -7.77 2.95 8.17
C ILE A 25 -6.76 2.88 7.02
N ALA A 26 -7.06 3.49 5.88
CA ALA A 26 -6.15 3.50 4.73
C ALA A 26 -4.81 4.18 5.07
N GLU A 27 -4.84 5.28 5.82
CA GLU A 27 -3.65 5.97 6.32
C GLU A 27 -2.81 5.06 7.22
N LYS A 28 -3.45 4.30 8.12
CA LYS A 28 -2.75 3.33 8.99
C LYS A 28 -2.09 2.19 8.21
N VAL A 29 -2.71 1.70 7.14
CA VAL A 29 -2.07 0.71 6.26
C VAL A 29 -0.84 1.31 5.61
N GLU A 30 -0.94 2.53 5.08
CA GLU A 30 0.17 3.22 4.45
C GLU A 30 1.33 3.45 5.43
N GLN A 31 1.04 3.92 6.65
CA GLN A 31 2.02 4.08 7.71
C GLN A 31 2.70 2.74 8.08
N SER A 32 1.91 1.67 8.18
CA SER A 32 2.43 0.33 8.42
C SER A 32 3.42 -0.09 7.34
N ILE A 33 3.07 0.09 6.07
CA ILE A 33 3.94 -0.26 4.94
C ILE A 33 5.20 0.61 4.94
N ARG A 34 5.06 1.93 5.05
CA ARG A 34 6.20 2.87 5.11
C ARG A 34 7.17 2.50 6.23
N SER A 35 6.67 2.09 7.40
CA SER A 35 7.50 1.73 8.55
C SER A 35 8.44 0.54 8.26
N GLU A 36 8.04 -0.40 7.40
CA GLU A 36 8.87 -1.53 6.96
C GLU A 36 10.06 -1.09 6.11
N TYR A 37 9.90 0.03 5.41
CA TYR A 37 10.81 0.52 4.38
C TYR A 37 11.48 1.84 4.76
N GLY A 38 11.69 2.05 6.05
CA GLY A 38 12.41 3.22 6.55
C GLY A 38 11.67 4.55 6.39
N GLY A 39 10.35 4.51 6.26
CA GLY A 39 9.47 5.66 6.11
C GLY A 39 9.10 5.99 4.65
N ILE A 40 9.56 5.19 3.69
CA ILE A 40 9.37 5.43 2.26
C ILE A 40 8.37 4.41 1.70
N MET A 41 7.50 4.82 0.79
CA MET A 41 6.63 3.87 0.11
C MET A 41 7.45 3.01 -0.88
N PRO A 42 7.10 1.73 -1.03
CA PRO A 42 7.69 0.85 -2.04
C PRO A 42 7.76 1.43 -3.45
N GLY A 43 6.71 2.13 -3.90
CA GLY A 43 6.70 2.80 -5.21
C GLY A 43 7.80 3.85 -5.32
N ASP A 44 7.87 4.76 -4.35
CA ASP A 44 8.90 5.81 -4.29
C ASP A 44 10.32 5.25 -4.23
N LEU A 45 10.54 4.09 -3.59
CA LEU A 45 11.85 3.45 -3.54
C LEU A 45 12.37 3.05 -4.93
N PHE A 46 11.49 2.61 -5.83
CA PHE A 46 11.87 2.33 -7.21
C PHE A 46 12.26 3.62 -7.94
N ASP A 47 11.47 4.69 -7.81
CA ASP A 47 11.77 5.98 -8.43
C ASP A 47 13.09 6.59 -7.93
N ILE A 48 13.35 6.48 -6.61
CA ILE A 48 14.61 6.93 -6.00
C ILE A 48 15.78 6.13 -6.56
N TYR A 49 15.62 4.81 -6.70
CA TYR A 49 16.64 3.93 -7.24
C TYR A 49 16.96 4.27 -8.70
N GLU A 50 15.94 4.32 -9.56
CA GLU A 50 16.10 4.62 -10.99
C GLU A 50 16.77 5.98 -11.21
N ARG A 51 16.36 7.00 -10.44
CA ARG A 51 16.96 8.34 -10.51
C ARG A 51 18.43 8.34 -10.11
N ARG A 52 18.80 7.60 -9.06
CA ARG A 52 20.19 7.56 -8.57
C ARG A 52 21.09 6.74 -9.46
N GLU A 53 20.58 5.65 -10.03
CA GLU A 53 21.26 4.90 -11.08
C GLU A 53 21.55 5.79 -12.30
N ALA A 54 20.53 6.52 -12.78
CA ALA A 54 20.68 7.45 -13.91
C ALA A 54 21.67 8.60 -13.65
N THR A 55 21.84 9.00 -12.38
CA THR A 55 22.76 10.07 -11.97
C THR A 55 24.10 9.58 -11.43
N SER A 56 24.37 8.25 -11.48
CA SER A 56 25.58 7.62 -10.92
C SER A 56 25.85 7.97 -9.45
N GLN A 57 24.79 8.23 -8.68
CA GLN A 57 24.88 8.47 -7.25
C GLN A 57 24.85 7.15 -6.50
N ASN A 58 25.82 6.95 -5.60
CA ASN A 58 25.85 5.77 -4.75
C ASN A 58 24.72 5.81 -3.71
N LEU A 59 24.13 4.65 -3.46
CA LEU A 59 23.23 4.44 -2.33
C LEU A 59 24.03 4.30 -1.04
N THR A 60 23.47 4.80 0.05
CA THR A 60 23.97 4.53 1.39
C THR A 60 23.75 3.05 1.76
N PRO A 61 24.53 2.47 2.68
CA PRO A 61 24.33 1.08 3.12
C PRO A 61 22.89 0.79 3.60
N ARG A 62 22.24 1.74 4.27
CA ARG A 62 20.86 1.62 4.73
C ARG A 62 19.85 1.58 3.58
N GLU A 63 20.07 2.38 2.53
CA GLU A 63 19.23 2.37 1.34
C GLU A 63 19.38 1.05 0.57
N ILE A 64 20.61 0.52 0.47
CA ILE A 64 20.88 -0.80 -0.12
C ILE A 64 20.15 -1.90 0.65
N GLU A 65 20.24 -1.91 1.98
CA GLU A 65 19.54 -2.89 2.82
C GLU A 65 18.01 -2.79 2.64
N THR A 66 17.47 -1.57 2.61
CA THR A 66 16.03 -1.34 2.42
C THR A 66 15.58 -1.82 1.05
N LEU A 67 16.34 -1.52 0.00
CA LEU A 67 16.06 -1.99 -1.36
C LEU A 67 16.17 -3.50 -1.49
N GLN A 68 17.16 -4.14 -0.86
CA GLN A 68 17.29 -5.59 -0.88
C GLN A 68 16.11 -6.27 -0.17
N LYS A 69 15.64 -5.73 0.97
CA LYS A 69 14.42 -6.20 1.64
C LYS A 69 13.18 -6.03 0.76
N LEU A 70 13.07 -4.89 0.08
CA LEU A 70 12.01 -4.63 -0.89
C LEU A 70 12.05 -5.68 -2.00
N LEU A 71 13.17 -5.82 -2.72
CA LEU A 71 13.32 -6.77 -3.82
C LEU A 71 13.04 -8.22 -3.38
N ALA A 72 13.59 -8.66 -2.25
CA ALA A 72 13.38 -10.02 -1.75
C ALA A 72 11.90 -10.32 -1.48
N LYS A 73 11.16 -9.35 -0.93
CA LYS A 73 9.72 -9.50 -0.64
C LYS A 73 8.87 -9.31 -1.90
N TRP A 74 9.23 -8.38 -2.78
CA TRP A 74 8.42 -7.97 -3.94
C TRP A 74 8.65 -8.81 -5.19
N GLN A 75 9.75 -9.55 -5.27
CA GLN A 75 9.96 -10.58 -6.29
C GLN A 75 9.11 -11.82 -6.05
N ASP A 76 8.69 -12.09 -4.81
CA ASP A 76 7.70 -13.13 -4.50
C ASP A 76 6.28 -12.60 -4.73
N THR A 77 5.90 -12.53 -6.01
CA THR A 77 4.60 -12.03 -6.43
C THR A 77 3.44 -12.79 -5.79
N THR A 78 3.60 -14.08 -5.51
CA THR A 78 2.58 -14.92 -4.87
C THR A 78 2.41 -14.56 -3.39
N ALA A 79 3.50 -14.35 -2.66
CA ALA A 79 3.43 -13.91 -1.26
C ALA A 79 2.84 -12.51 -1.14
N ILE A 80 3.25 -11.59 -2.02
CA ILE A 80 2.71 -10.23 -2.09
C ILE A 80 1.21 -10.23 -2.38
N GLU A 81 0.78 -10.99 -3.38
CA GLU A 81 -0.64 -11.15 -3.72
C GLU A 81 -1.46 -11.70 -2.55
N LYS A 82 -0.89 -12.60 -1.76
CA LYS A 82 -1.56 -13.16 -0.59
C LYS A 82 -1.60 -12.17 0.57
N GLU A 83 -0.49 -11.47 0.85
CA GLU A 83 -0.38 -10.52 1.96
C GLU A 83 -1.27 -9.30 1.75
N TYR A 84 -1.34 -8.82 0.51
CA TYR A 84 -2.10 -7.63 0.13
C TYR A 84 -3.32 -7.97 -0.72
N SER A 85 -3.95 -9.13 -0.48
CA SER A 85 -5.13 -9.57 -1.24
C SER A 85 -6.33 -8.63 -1.09
N PHE A 86 -6.32 -7.74 -0.11
CA PHE A 86 -7.30 -6.67 0.03
C PHE A 86 -7.09 -5.50 -0.94
N LEU A 87 -5.88 -5.40 -1.52
CA LEU A 87 -5.52 -4.49 -2.61
C LEU A 87 -5.54 -5.21 -3.97
N ARG A 88 -5.84 -6.53 -3.99
CA ARG A 88 -5.97 -7.31 -5.23
C ARG A 88 -7.23 -6.92 -5.99
N LEU A 89 -6.99 -6.42 -7.20
CA LEU A 89 -7.96 -5.88 -8.15
C LEU A 89 -8.46 -6.96 -9.14
N ASP A 90 -8.12 -8.21 -8.87
CA ASP A 90 -8.12 -9.30 -9.85
C ASP A 90 -9.02 -10.49 -9.48
N LEU A 91 -9.87 -10.37 -8.45
CA LEU A 91 -10.94 -11.35 -8.21
C LEU A 91 -12.29 -10.82 -8.72
N HIS A 92 -12.56 -11.16 -9.99
CA HIS A 92 -13.87 -11.27 -10.63
C HIS A 92 -14.58 -10.03 -11.20
N TYR A 93 -14.00 -8.83 -11.24
CA TYR A 93 -14.63 -7.73 -11.98
C TYR A 93 -13.59 -6.78 -12.61
N PRO A 94 -13.74 -6.37 -13.88
CA PRO A 94 -12.67 -5.77 -14.67
C PRO A 94 -12.61 -4.24 -14.48
N ASP A 95 -12.51 -3.73 -13.25
CA ASP A 95 -12.30 -2.29 -13.10
C ASP A 95 -11.66 -1.93 -11.76
N HIS A 96 -10.48 -1.31 -11.85
CA HIS A 96 -9.79 -0.66 -10.74
C HIS A 96 -10.63 0.43 -10.05
N LYS A 97 -11.76 0.80 -10.68
CA LYS A 97 -12.75 1.75 -10.20
C LYS A 97 -13.71 1.17 -9.14
N ILE A 98 -13.81 -0.15 -9.00
CA ILE A 98 -14.89 -0.80 -8.23
C ILE A 98 -14.71 -0.66 -6.72
N ILE A 99 -13.47 -0.67 -6.21
CA ILE A 99 -13.18 -0.63 -4.76
C ILE A 99 -13.70 0.63 -4.05
N HIS A 100 -14.00 1.68 -4.81
CA HIS A 100 -14.58 2.94 -4.36
C HIS A 100 -15.80 3.36 -5.21
N ASP A 101 -16.28 2.49 -6.10
CA ASP A 101 -17.40 2.80 -7.00
C ASP A 101 -18.67 3.08 -6.21
N THR A 102 -18.86 2.33 -5.13
CA THR A 102 -19.91 2.56 -4.13
C THR A 102 -19.32 2.77 -2.74
N GLU A 103 -20.07 3.43 -1.86
CA GLU A 103 -19.68 3.60 -0.46
C GLU A 103 -19.57 2.25 0.26
N GLU A 104 -20.38 1.26 -0.15
CA GLU A 104 -20.32 -0.11 0.37
C GLU A 104 -19.02 -0.81 -0.02
N HIS A 105 -18.58 -0.69 -1.28
CA HIS A 105 -17.30 -1.24 -1.72
C HIS A 105 -16.12 -0.58 -0.99
N ALA A 106 -16.19 0.74 -0.78
CA ALA A 106 -15.18 1.46 0.00
C ALA A 106 -15.11 0.94 1.43
N ALA A 107 -16.28 0.71 2.05
CA ALA A 107 -16.36 0.17 3.41
C ALA A 107 -15.84 -1.28 3.51
N ASP A 108 -16.18 -2.16 2.56
CA ASP A 108 -15.66 -3.54 2.51
C ASP A 108 -14.14 -3.56 2.35
N THR A 109 -13.60 -2.70 1.49
CA THR A 109 -12.16 -2.56 1.28
C THR A 109 -11.46 -2.08 2.57
N ALA A 110 -12.04 -1.09 3.25
CA ALA A 110 -11.54 -0.59 4.52
C ALA A 110 -11.58 -1.65 5.63
N GLU A 111 -12.64 -2.46 5.70
CA GLU A 111 -12.72 -3.55 6.69
C GLU A 111 -11.63 -4.60 6.43
N LYS A 112 -11.35 -4.95 5.17
CA LYS A 112 -10.24 -5.86 4.85
C LYS A 112 -8.87 -5.28 5.20
N MET A 113 -8.64 -3.99 4.96
CA MET A 113 -7.44 -3.26 5.41
C MET A 113 -7.28 -3.32 6.93
N LYS A 114 -8.37 -3.10 7.67
CA LYS A 114 -8.40 -3.17 9.13
C LYS A 114 -8.10 -4.59 9.63
N GLN A 115 -8.67 -5.63 9.02
CA GLN A 115 -8.36 -7.02 9.36
C GLN A 115 -6.89 -7.35 9.12
N TRP A 116 -6.31 -6.84 8.03
CA TRP A 116 -4.87 -6.97 7.78
C TRP A 116 -4.02 -6.28 8.86
N LEU A 117 -4.36 -5.05 9.24
CA LEU A 117 -3.68 -4.32 10.32
C LEU A 117 -3.75 -5.08 11.65
N LEU A 118 -4.92 -5.60 12.01
CA LEU A 118 -5.12 -6.39 13.22
C LEU A 118 -4.33 -7.70 13.19
N ALA A 119 -4.33 -8.41 12.07
CA ALA A 119 -3.54 -9.62 11.91
C ALA A 119 -2.03 -9.36 12.02
N ARG A 120 -1.58 -8.19 11.56
CA ARG A 120 -0.17 -7.79 11.57
C ARG A 120 0.32 -7.29 12.93
N HIS A 121 -0.44 -6.40 13.56
CA HIS A 121 0.00 -5.65 14.75
C HIS A 121 -0.72 -6.05 16.03
N GLY A 122 -1.83 -6.79 15.93
CA GLY A 122 -2.69 -7.11 17.07
C GLY A 122 -3.51 -5.92 17.60
N THR A 123 -3.30 -4.72 17.07
CA THR A 123 -3.97 -3.48 17.48
C THR A 123 -4.06 -2.50 16.31
N LEU A 124 -4.94 -1.50 16.44
CA LEU A 124 -5.01 -0.34 15.56
C LEU A 124 -4.39 0.92 16.20
N GLU A 125 -3.89 0.82 17.44
CA GLU A 125 -3.27 1.91 18.20
C GLU A 125 -1.75 1.94 17.94
N PHE A 126 -1.37 2.58 16.84
CA PHE A 126 0.01 2.91 16.47
C PHE A 126 0.02 4.15 15.58
#